data_AF-A0A1M3LXJ4-F1
#
_entry.id   AF-A0A1M3LXJ4-F1
#
_cell.length_a   1.000
_cell.length_b   1.000
_cell.length_c   1.000
_cell.angle_alpha   90.00
_cell.angle_beta   90.00
_cell.angle_gamma   90.00
#
_symmetry.space_group_name_H-M   'P 1'
#
loop_
_entity.id
_entity.type
_entity.pdbx_description
1 polymer ?
#
loop_
_entity_poly.entity_id
_entity_poly.type
_entity_poly.pdbx_seq_one_letter_code
_entity_poly.pdbx_strand_id
1 'polypeptide(L)'
;MYSRLICSWRWGSIVAESEQPIVRRDGVRLLASSPGALVAEMQRLRASLRDTATEIRPDGCQVFVRDHFDGVWATGLMKAVTDLGATGIEINEWWASLAPDWICPCCQRPKAEIVHLSDGVLIAKAVEHHDHFTSYVSRSFTRDLGAEWGKNKPHLQDIQRQITDAFSAFSPVMICESCNQADRDAKAIVGRLLKVPKDELEYFSFSVDEIRSFIRPAGNRHHVPDDEKVVDVFEKKRKREVLRFRIETVDQQVRLAVQDVHWRSPESHPSGGDLYEGTWDVLHELGMTPGGNFDLLEFSATTRTGTMPANTWRRNRDRRTAAPSEAKIKEYLAARPHLSDLGATWRCPCCNRSLSAIIRMNNKRQPTMLIGPVGHGDDRIEVCMDCLDVWRGLAKEAGVERDEVTRSDVLAVIVPVRNSRHKLRSHVAADEQVAVIAARAAIRSEEAVRPSEGFYVVI
;
A
#
# COMPACT_ATOMS: atom_id res chain seq x y z
N MET A 1 30.28 -37.28 27.65
CA MET A 1 29.99 -37.76 26.29
C MET A 1 28.87 -36.92 25.68
N TYR A 2 29.13 -35.61 25.51
CA TYR A 2 28.23 -34.69 24.83
C TYR A 2 29.00 -34.11 23.64
N SER A 3 28.65 -34.59 22.46
CA SER A 3 29.24 -34.20 21.17
C SER A 3 28.82 -32.78 20.81
N ARG A 4 29.80 -31.87 20.75
CA ARG A 4 29.69 -30.55 20.13
C ARG A 4 29.68 -30.75 18.61
N LEU A 5 28.57 -30.46 17.95
CA LEU A 5 28.53 -30.21 16.50
C LEU A 5 28.92 -28.75 16.28
N ILE A 6 30.19 -28.54 15.96
CA ILE A 6 30.71 -27.28 15.43
C ILE A 6 30.45 -27.32 13.92
N CYS A 7 29.46 -26.56 13.44
CA CYS A 7 29.28 -26.33 12.01
C CYS A 7 30.01 -25.02 11.66
N SER A 8 31.20 -25.16 11.08
CA SER A 8 31.92 -24.04 10.47
C SER A 8 31.38 -23.81 9.05
N TRP A 9 30.67 -22.71 8.83
CA TRP A 9 30.33 -22.24 7.49
C TRP A 9 31.21 -21.05 7.14
N ARG A 10 32.07 -21.24 6.12
CA ARG A 10 32.90 -20.19 5.53
C ARG A 10 32.01 -19.26 4.73
N TRP A 11 32.06 -17.97 5.04
CA TRP A 11 31.51 -16.91 4.22
C TRP A 11 32.29 -16.82 2.90
N GLY A 12 31.67 -17.29 1.82
CA GLY A 12 32.02 -16.95 0.45
C GLY A 12 31.20 -15.75 0.02
N SER A 13 31.87 -14.70 -0.39
CA SER A 13 31.34 -13.42 -0.82
C SER A 13 30.33 -13.57 -1.96
N ILE A 14 29.10 -13.09 -1.76
CA ILE A 14 28.20 -12.71 -2.86
C ILE A 14 27.84 -11.25 -2.64
N VAL A 15 28.32 -10.42 -3.55
CA VAL A 15 28.10 -8.97 -3.61
C VAL A 15 26.79 -8.72 -4.33
N ALA A 16 25.94 -7.92 -3.67
CA ALA A 16 24.98 -6.94 -4.17
C ALA A 16 24.34 -7.15 -5.56
N GLU A 17 23.03 -7.40 -5.58
CA GLU A 17 22.13 -6.89 -6.62
C GLU A 17 20.82 -6.36 -5.99
N SER A 18 20.71 -5.03 -6.02
CA SER A 18 19.51 -4.18 -5.95
C SER A 18 18.22 -4.73 -5.33
N GLU A 19 18.03 -4.51 -4.02
CA GLU A 19 16.70 -4.50 -3.43
C GLU A 19 15.99 -3.19 -3.78
N GLN A 20 15.00 -3.27 -4.67
CA GLN A 20 13.95 -2.27 -4.70
C GLN A 20 12.93 -2.57 -3.60
N PRO A 21 12.40 -1.55 -2.89
CA PRO A 21 11.41 -1.78 -1.85
C PRO A 21 10.15 -2.40 -2.47
N ILE A 22 9.76 -3.57 -1.95
CA ILE A 22 8.52 -4.26 -2.28
C ILE A 22 7.36 -3.31 -2.00
N VAL A 23 6.76 -2.77 -3.06
CA VAL A 23 5.53 -1.97 -2.97
C VAL A 23 4.38 -2.94 -2.69
N ARG A 24 4.06 -3.14 -1.41
CA ARG A 24 2.85 -3.84 -0.96
C ARG A 24 1.61 -3.13 -1.55
N ARG A 25 0.77 -3.87 -2.26
CA ARG A 25 -0.48 -3.38 -2.90
C ARG A 25 -1.68 -4.28 -2.59
N ASP A 26 -2.05 -4.24 -1.34
CA ASP A 26 -3.31 -4.49 -0.60
C ASP A 26 -4.53 -5.09 -1.33
N GLY A 27 -4.89 -6.30 -0.91
CA GLY A 27 -6.28 -6.81 -0.82
C GLY A 27 -6.79 -7.71 -1.95
N VAL A 28 -7.78 -8.56 -1.59
CA VAL A 28 -8.52 -9.45 -2.49
C VAL A 28 -9.90 -8.85 -2.73
N ARG A 29 -10.34 -8.77 -4.00
CA ARG A 29 -11.70 -8.33 -4.35
C ARG A 29 -12.36 -9.37 -5.25
N LEU A 30 -13.49 -9.91 -4.83
CA LEU A 30 -14.31 -10.84 -5.62
C LEU A 30 -15.64 -10.18 -5.98
N LEU A 31 -16.16 -10.47 -7.18
CA LEU A 31 -17.49 -10.06 -7.63
C LEU A 31 -18.22 -11.29 -8.19
N ALA A 32 -19.54 -11.32 -8.06
CA ALA A 32 -20.40 -12.30 -8.68
C ALA A 32 -21.74 -11.67 -9.10
N SER A 33 -22.48 -12.38 -9.94
CA SER A 33 -23.80 -11.95 -10.43
C SER A 33 -24.89 -11.95 -9.35
N SER A 34 -24.69 -12.67 -8.25
CA SER A 34 -25.61 -12.74 -7.11
C SER A 34 -24.86 -13.06 -5.81
N PRO A 35 -25.47 -12.78 -4.64
CA PRO A 35 -24.87 -13.17 -3.35
C PRO A 35 -24.64 -14.68 -3.23
N GLY A 36 -25.56 -15.51 -3.74
CA GLY A 36 -25.40 -16.96 -3.75
C GLY A 36 -24.23 -17.43 -4.63
N ALA A 37 -24.06 -16.81 -5.80
CA ALA A 37 -22.91 -17.08 -6.66
C ALA A 37 -21.59 -16.63 -6.00
N LEU A 38 -21.61 -15.51 -5.26
CA LEU A 38 -20.45 -15.05 -4.52
C LEU A 38 -20.08 -16.04 -3.40
N VAL A 39 -21.05 -16.49 -2.60
CA VAL A 39 -20.80 -17.49 -1.54
C VAL A 39 -20.27 -18.80 -2.13
N ALA A 40 -20.83 -19.27 -3.25
CA ALA A 40 -20.34 -20.47 -3.93
C ALA A 40 -18.89 -20.30 -4.40
N GLU A 41 -18.55 -19.15 -4.98
CA GLU A 41 -17.17 -18.87 -5.40
C GLU A 41 -16.20 -18.80 -4.22
N MET A 42 -16.61 -18.14 -3.13
CA MET A 42 -15.84 -18.10 -1.90
C MET A 42 -15.58 -19.51 -1.34
N GLN A 43 -16.57 -20.41 -1.41
CA GLN A 43 -16.43 -21.80 -0.99
C GLN A 43 -15.50 -22.61 -1.91
N ARG A 44 -15.57 -22.41 -3.23
CA ARG A 44 -14.68 -23.06 -4.21
C ARG A 44 -13.21 -22.69 -3.96
N LEU A 45 -12.94 -21.40 -3.78
CA LEU A 45 -11.58 -20.92 -3.50
C LEU A 45 -11.06 -21.47 -2.17
N ARG A 46 -11.89 -21.51 -1.13
CA ARG A 46 -11.54 -22.14 0.14
C ARG A 46 -11.13 -23.61 0.00
N ALA A 47 -11.88 -24.38 -0.80
CA ALA A 47 -11.57 -25.79 -1.04
C ALA A 47 -10.24 -25.96 -1.79
N SER A 48 -10.05 -25.23 -2.89
CA SER A 48 -8.81 -25.27 -3.70
C SER A 48 -7.56 -24.93 -2.88
N LEU A 49 -7.66 -23.94 -1.98
CA LEU A 49 -6.56 -23.56 -1.10
C LEU A 49 -6.21 -24.65 -0.09
N ARG A 50 -7.21 -25.34 0.46
CA ARG A 50 -7.02 -26.46 1.39
C ARG A 50 -6.32 -27.63 0.69
N ASP A 51 -6.75 -27.95 -0.53
CA ASP A 51 -6.20 -29.05 -1.32
C ASP A 51 -4.73 -28.77 -1.67
N THR A 52 -4.44 -27.56 -2.14
CA THR A 52 -3.07 -27.12 -2.48
C THR A 52 -2.13 -27.14 -1.27
N ALA A 53 -2.59 -26.63 -0.10
CA ALA A 53 -1.81 -26.67 1.13
C ALA A 53 -1.53 -28.11 1.62
N THR A 54 -2.40 -29.06 1.25
CA THR A 54 -2.21 -30.48 1.55
C THR A 54 -1.17 -31.12 0.63
N GLU A 55 -1.11 -30.70 -0.65
CA GLU A 55 -0.17 -31.21 -1.65
C GLU A 55 1.28 -30.73 -1.45
N ILE A 56 1.49 -29.50 -0.97
CA ILE A 56 2.85 -28.93 -0.76
C ILE A 56 3.54 -29.51 0.49
N ARG A 57 2.86 -30.36 1.26
CA ARG A 57 3.36 -30.91 2.53
C ARG A 57 4.62 -31.77 2.36
N PRO A 58 5.78 -31.37 2.92
CA PRO A 58 6.92 -32.27 3.06
C PRO A 58 6.61 -33.35 4.11
N ASP A 59 7.06 -34.58 3.88
CA ASP A 59 6.92 -35.67 4.85
C ASP A 59 7.50 -35.29 6.22
N GLY A 60 6.69 -35.43 7.27
CA GLY A 60 7.06 -35.10 8.65
C GLY A 60 6.76 -33.66 9.10
N CYS A 61 6.39 -32.74 8.19
CA CYS A 61 5.91 -31.42 8.57
C CYS A 61 4.42 -31.44 8.91
N GLN A 62 4.06 -30.92 10.09
CA GLN A 62 2.69 -30.49 10.38
C GLN A 62 2.52 -29.09 9.79
N VAL A 63 1.87 -28.98 8.65
CA VAL A 63 1.34 -27.68 8.23
C VAL A 63 0.22 -27.36 9.20
N PHE A 64 0.49 -26.45 10.12
CA PHE A 64 -0.58 -25.81 10.90
C PHE A 64 -1.32 -24.86 9.96
N VAL A 65 -2.12 -25.41 9.04
CA VAL A 65 -3.25 -24.67 8.45
C VAL A 65 -4.23 -24.50 9.60
N ARG A 66 -3.93 -23.57 10.51
CA ARG A 66 -4.79 -23.28 11.64
C ARG A 66 -6.09 -22.78 11.02
N ASP A 67 -7.13 -23.60 11.09
CA ASP A 67 -8.54 -23.22 10.82
C ASP A 67 -8.95 -21.93 11.58
N HIS A 68 -8.14 -21.51 12.56
CA HIS A 68 -8.26 -20.31 13.38
C HIS A 68 -7.68 -19.03 12.75
N PHE A 69 -7.11 -19.06 11.55
CA PHE A 69 -6.71 -17.84 10.82
C PHE A 69 -7.48 -17.68 9.50
N ASP A 70 -8.60 -18.38 9.35
CA ASP A 70 -9.50 -18.26 8.20
C ASP A 70 -10.41 -17.01 8.31
N GLY A 71 -9.79 -15.85 8.47
CA GLY A 71 -10.49 -14.57 8.51
C GLY A 71 -11.20 -14.21 7.20
N VAL A 72 -10.81 -14.86 6.11
CA VAL A 72 -11.28 -14.64 4.73
C VAL A 72 -12.53 -15.45 4.43
N TRP A 73 -12.66 -16.67 4.99
CA TRP A 73 -13.77 -17.58 4.71
C TRP A 73 -14.60 -17.94 5.94
N ALA A 74 -14.50 -17.13 7.00
CA ALA A 74 -15.30 -17.28 8.21
C ALA A 74 -16.80 -17.34 7.87
N THR A 75 -17.53 -18.28 8.49
CA THR A 75 -18.97 -18.47 8.28
C THR A 75 -19.77 -17.19 8.47
N GLY A 76 -19.37 -16.34 9.44
CA GLY A 76 -19.99 -15.05 9.68
C GLY A 76 -19.87 -14.07 8.51
N LEU A 77 -18.78 -14.13 7.74
CA LEU A 77 -18.57 -13.28 6.56
C LEU A 77 -19.45 -13.72 5.39
N MET A 78 -19.55 -15.02 5.12
CA MET A 78 -20.46 -15.58 4.10
C MET A 78 -21.93 -15.27 4.44
N LYS A 79 -22.28 -15.35 5.74
CA LYS A 79 -23.61 -14.94 6.21
C LYS A 79 -23.85 -13.46 5.93
N ALA A 80 -22.89 -12.59 6.25
CA ALA A 80 -22.99 -11.15 5.98
C ALA A 80 -23.13 -10.84 4.49
N VAL A 81 -22.44 -11.56 3.60
CA VAL A 81 -22.62 -11.44 2.13
C VAL A 81 -24.09 -11.67 1.75
N THR A 82 -24.70 -12.73 2.29
CA THR A 82 -26.09 -13.09 1.98
C THR A 82 -27.07 -12.10 2.59
N ASP A 83 -26.94 -11.82 3.89
CA ASP A 83 -27.86 -10.96 4.64
C ASP A 83 -27.87 -9.51 4.10
N LEU A 84 -26.72 -9.00 3.65
CA LEU A 84 -26.56 -7.64 3.14
C LEU A 84 -26.75 -7.55 1.62
N GLY A 85 -26.99 -8.68 0.94
CA GLY A 85 -27.19 -8.71 -0.51
C GLY A 85 -25.95 -8.28 -1.31
N ALA A 86 -24.75 -8.60 -0.81
CA ALA A 86 -23.51 -8.19 -1.46
C ALA A 86 -23.25 -8.99 -2.75
N THR A 87 -22.94 -8.29 -3.84
CA THR A 87 -22.50 -8.87 -5.11
C THR A 87 -20.99 -8.86 -5.27
N GLY A 88 -20.28 -8.30 -4.28
CA GLY A 88 -18.83 -8.37 -4.19
C GLY A 88 -18.33 -8.36 -2.76
N ILE A 89 -17.04 -8.64 -2.59
CA ILE A 89 -16.34 -8.50 -1.32
C ILE A 89 -14.95 -7.93 -1.56
N GLU A 90 -14.49 -7.05 -0.67
CA GLU A 90 -13.14 -6.47 -0.67
C GLU A 90 -12.49 -6.66 0.71
N ILE A 91 -11.37 -7.38 0.73
CA ILE A 91 -10.65 -7.80 1.94
C ILE A 91 -9.21 -7.29 1.88
N ASN A 92 -8.62 -6.81 2.97
CA ASN A 92 -7.19 -6.50 3.02
C ASN A 92 -6.38 -7.54 3.81
N GLU A 93 -5.05 -7.47 3.70
CA GLU A 93 -4.12 -8.43 4.34
C GLU A 93 -4.34 -8.50 5.86
N TRP A 94 -4.51 -7.35 6.51
CA TRP A 94 -4.77 -7.27 7.93
C TRP A 94 -6.03 -8.01 8.33
N TRP A 95 -7.12 -7.84 7.58
CA TRP A 95 -8.34 -8.58 7.86
C TRP A 95 -8.14 -10.08 7.71
N ALA A 96 -7.44 -10.52 6.66
CA ALA A 96 -7.19 -11.93 6.37
C ALA A 96 -6.36 -12.59 7.48
N SER A 97 -5.39 -11.86 8.06
CA SER A 97 -4.51 -12.36 9.12
C SER A 97 -5.16 -12.39 10.51
N LEU A 98 -6.29 -11.71 10.72
CA LEU A 98 -6.99 -11.73 12.01
C LEU A 98 -7.84 -12.99 12.15
N ALA A 99 -7.82 -13.60 13.34
CA ALA A 99 -8.61 -14.78 13.67
C ALA A 99 -10.12 -14.59 13.39
N PRO A 100 -10.87 -15.65 13.01
CA PRO A 100 -12.30 -15.57 12.76
C PRO A 100 -13.12 -14.99 13.91
N ASP A 101 -12.69 -15.26 15.14
CA ASP A 101 -13.29 -14.81 16.40
C ASP A 101 -12.70 -13.49 16.90
N TRP A 102 -11.82 -12.83 16.13
CA TRP A 102 -11.26 -11.55 16.50
C TRP A 102 -12.38 -10.52 16.73
N ILE A 103 -12.26 -9.84 17.87
CA ILE A 103 -13.15 -8.76 18.28
C ILE A 103 -12.37 -7.47 18.16
N CYS A 104 -12.95 -6.47 17.49
CA CYS A 104 -12.32 -5.15 17.38
C CYS A 104 -12.10 -4.56 18.78
N PRO A 105 -10.86 -4.28 19.21
CA PRO A 105 -10.61 -3.79 20.56
C PRO A 105 -11.23 -2.41 20.77
N CYS A 106 -11.52 -1.66 19.71
CA CYS A 106 -12.22 -0.38 19.81
C CYS A 106 -13.73 -0.55 20.03
N CYS A 107 -14.48 -1.00 19.01
CA CYS A 107 -15.94 -1.08 19.11
C CYS A 107 -16.47 -2.34 19.79
N GLN A 108 -15.61 -3.29 20.16
CA GLN A 108 -15.96 -4.56 20.83
C GLN A 108 -16.92 -5.44 20.03
N ARG A 109 -16.90 -5.31 18.71
CA ARG A 109 -17.74 -6.09 17.80
C ARG A 109 -16.94 -7.18 17.07
N PRO A 110 -17.55 -8.34 16.83
CA PRO A 110 -16.94 -9.41 16.06
C PRO A 110 -16.82 -9.03 14.57
N LYS A 111 -15.95 -9.72 13.84
CA LYS A 111 -15.72 -9.51 12.39
C LYS A 111 -17.01 -9.42 11.57
N ALA A 112 -17.96 -10.32 11.80
CA ALA A 112 -19.23 -10.35 11.05
C ALA A 112 -20.06 -9.06 11.16
N GLU A 113 -19.90 -8.27 12.24
CA GLU A 113 -20.67 -7.05 12.47
C GLU A 113 -19.97 -5.77 12.03
N ILE A 114 -18.66 -5.82 11.74
CA ILE A 114 -17.85 -4.65 11.39
C ILE A 114 -17.59 -4.50 9.88
N VAL A 115 -18.03 -5.48 9.08
CA VAL A 115 -18.08 -5.36 7.61
C VAL A 115 -19.23 -4.46 7.19
N HIS A 116 -19.09 -3.67 6.13
CA HIS A 116 -20.17 -2.79 5.66
C HIS A 116 -20.30 -2.85 4.14
N LEU A 117 -21.49 -2.53 3.64
CA LEU A 117 -21.75 -2.48 2.20
C LEU A 117 -21.36 -1.12 1.62
N SER A 118 -20.66 -1.12 0.49
CA SER A 118 -20.33 0.06 -0.31
C SER A 118 -20.48 -0.28 -1.78
N ASP A 119 -21.39 0.39 -2.48
CA ASP A 119 -21.69 0.16 -3.91
C ASP A 119 -21.92 -1.33 -4.26
N GLY A 120 -22.66 -2.06 -3.42
CA GLY A 120 -22.94 -3.49 -3.58
C GLY A 120 -21.78 -4.42 -3.21
N VAL A 121 -20.63 -3.89 -2.79
CA VAL A 121 -19.46 -4.64 -2.35
C VAL A 121 -19.35 -4.61 -0.84
N LEU A 122 -19.17 -5.78 -0.24
CA LEU A 122 -18.93 -5.93 1.18
C LEU A 122 -17.46 -5.59 1.51
N ILE A 123 -17.24 -4.54 2.29
CA ILE A 123 -15.92 -4.10 2.69
C ILE A 123 -15.56 -4.73 4.04
N ALA A 124 -14.49 -5.53 4.03
CA ALA A 124 -13.98 -6.28 5.17
C ALA A 124 -12.50 -5.91 5.39
N LYS A 125 -12.27 -4.80 6.10
CA LYS A 125 -10.92 -4.25 6.31
C LYS A 125 -10.62 -4.02 7.78
N ALA A 126 -9.42 -4.42 8.16
CA ALA A 126 -8.80 -4.03 9.43
C ALA A 126 -7.60 -3.14 9.14
N VAL A 127 -7.25 -2.25 10.06
CA VAL A 127 -6.14 -1.32 9.90
C VAL A 127 -5.37 -1.25 11.20
N GLU A 128 -4.06 -1.08 11.07
CA GLU A 128 -3.23 -0.73 12.21
C GLU A 128 -3.47 0.75 12.55
N HIS A 129 -4.12 0.97 13.69
CA HIS A 129 -4.29 2.29 14.26
C HIS A 129 -3.12 2.58 15.17
N HIS A 130 -2.34 3.59 14.81
CA HIS A 130 -1.18 4.03 15.55
C HIS A 130 -1.32 5.52 15.85
N ASP A 131 -0.56 5.99 16.83
CA ASP A 131 -0.47 7.42 17.07
C ASP A 131 0.24 8.09 15.89
N HIS A 132 -0.47 8.95 15.15
CA HIS A 132 0.12 9.73 14.06
C HIS A 132 1.29 10.63 14.49
N PHE A 133 1.53 10.80 15.79
CA PHE A 133 2.73 11.45 16.29
C PHE A 133 4.03 10.73 15.90
N THR A 134 3.99 9.41 15.67
CA THR A 134 5.08 8.63 15.06
C THR A 134 5.54 9.23 13.72
N SER A 135 4.59 9.73 12.91
CA SER A 135 4.86 10.42 11.66
C SER A 135 5.49 11.80 11.88
N TYR A 136 5.17 12.49 12.98
CA TYR A 136 5.82 13.76 13.34
C TYR A 136 7.31 13.55 13.58
N VAL A 137 7.67 12.59 14.46
CA VAL A 137 9.06 12.27 14.79
C VAL A 137 9.85 11.94 13.51
N SER A 138 9.33 11.05 12.68
CA SER A 138 9.95 10.65 11.41
C SER A 138 10.16 11.83 10.44
N ARG A 139 9.19 12.75 10.39
CA ARG A 139 9.31 13.96 9.58
C ARG A 139 10.29 14.96 10.14
N SER A 140 10.42 15.09 11.47
CA SER A 140 11.40 15.99 12.09
C SER A 140 12.84 15.58 11.78
N PHE A 141 13.18 14.28 11.84
CA PHE A 141 14.48 13.80 11.37
C PHE A 141 14.69 14.08 9.88
N THR A 142 13.69 13.79 9.06
CA THR A 142 13.76 14.04 7.61
C THR A 142 13.93 15.51 7.26
N ARG A 143 13.29 16.41 8.02
CA ARG A 143 13.38 17.87 7.88
C ARG A 143 14.81 18.35 8.17
N ASP A 144 15.42 17.86 9.23
CA ASP A 144 16.69 18.39 9.74
C ASP A 144 17.93 17.68 9.13
N LEU A 145 17.78 16.45 8.63
CA LEU A 145 18.87 15.64 8.05
C LEU A 145 18.70 15.31 6.56
N GLY A 146 17.55 15.60 5.95
CA GLY A 146 17.24 15.26 4.56
C GLY A 146 16.68 13.85 4.37
N ALA A 147 16.12 13.54 3.20
CA ALA A 147 15.34 12.30 2.95
C ALA A 147 16.14 10.99 3.06
N GLU A 148 17.45 11.01 2.77
CA GLU A 148 18.30 9.81 2.78
C GLU A 148 19.04 9.63 4.13
N TRP A 149 18.66 10.37 5.17
CA TRP A 149 19.39 10.37 6.45
C TRP A 149 19.53 8.99 7.07
N GLY A 150 18.52 8.12 6.94
CA GLY A 150 18.55 6.77 7.51
C GLY A 150 19.68 5.90 6.95
N LYS A 151 20.07 6.11 5.69
CA LYS A 151 21.23 5.44 5.08
C LYS A 151 22.55 6.07 5.51
N ASN A 152 22.57 7.40 5.63
CA ASN A 152 23.79 8.16 5.94
C ASN A 152 24.14 8.13 7.43
N LYS A 153 23.13 7.97 8.30
CA LYS A 153 23.22 7.97 9.76
C LYS A 153 22.33 6.87 10.37
N PRO A 154 22.61 5.59 10.08
CA PRO A 154 21.77 4.48 10.53
C PRO A 154 21.68 4.39 12.05
N HIS A 155 22.73 4.78 12.78
CA HIS A 155 22.73 4.83 14.26
C HIS A 155 21.66 5.76 14.86
N LEU A 156 21.15 6.74 14.10
CA LEU A 156 20.07 7.62 14.57
C LEU A 156 18.67 6.98 14.45
N GLN A 157 18.53 5.84 13.77
CA GLN A 157 17.25 5.12 13.65
C GLN A 157 16.78 4.59 15.01
N ASP A 158 17.70 4.09 15.84
CA ASP A 158 17.40 3.70 17.22
C ASP A 158 16.87 4.86 18.05
N ILE A 159 17.52 6.03 17.93
CA ILE A 159 17.12 7.23 18.67
C ILE A 159 15.73 7.68 18.19
N GLN A 160 15.49 7.67 16.88
CA GLN A 160 14.16 7.94 16.33
C GLN A 160 13.11 6.97 16.89
N ARG A 161 13.41 5.67 16.94
CA ARG A 161 12.51 4.65 17.50
C ARG A 161 12.21 4.93 18.97
N GLN A 162 13.23 5.19 19.78
CA GLN A 162 13.06 5.49 21.21
C GLN A 162 12.25 6.75 21.46
N ILE A 163 12.53 7.83 20.71
CA ILE A 163 11.72 9.06 20.80
C ILE A 163 10.27 8.74 20.40
N THR A 164 10.08 7.96 19.35
CA THR A 164 8.74 7.55 18.89
C THR A 164 7.99 6.78 19.98
N ASP A 165 8.62 5.77 20.58
CA ASP A 165 8.03 4.94 21.62
C ASP A 165 7.74 5.73 22.90
N ALA A 166 8.69 6.57 23.34
CA ALA A 166 8.56 7.36 24.56
C ALA A 166 7.45 8.41 24.47
N PHE A 167 7.24 8.97 23.27
CA PHE A 167 6.27 10.04 23.09
C PHE A 167 4.95 9.60 22.49
N SER A 168 4.79 8.38 21.98
CA SER A 168 3.50 7.89 21.48
C SER A 168 2.48 7.78 22.61
N ALA A 169 1.24 8.23 22.36
CA ALA A 169 0.19 8.21 23.36
C ALA A 169 -0.37 6.80 23.60
N PHE A 170 -0.19 5.90 22.64
CA PHE A 170 -0.60 4.49 22.70
C PHE A 170 0.19 3.68 21.68
N SER A 171 0.36 2.38 21.95
CA SER A 171 0.98 1.44 21.02
C SER A 171 0.08 1.17 19.81
N PRO A 172 0.66 0.86 18.63
CA PRO A 172 -0.12 0.44 17.47
C PRO A 172 -1.05 -0.73 17.79
N VAL A 173 -2.26 -0.69 17.24
CA VAL A 173 -3.31 -1.66 17.54
C VAL A 173 -4.21 -1.86 16.33
N MET A 174 -4.49 -3.13 16.01
CA MET A 174 -5.42 -3.46 14.94
C MET A 174 -6.84 -3.08 15.33
N ILE A 175 -7.53 -2.32 14.49
CA ILE A 175 -8.95 -1.96 14.64
C ILE A 175 -9.70 -2.14 13.31
N CYS A 176 -11.03 -2.09 13.35
CA CYS A 176 -11.83 -2.12 12.13
C CYS A 176 -11.77 -0.77 11.38
N GLU A 177 -11.95 -0.81 10.06
CA GLU A 177 -11.93 0.42 9.22
C GLU A 177 -12.97 1.46 9.68
N SER A 178 -14.12 1.02 10.20
CA SER A 178 -15.13 1.94 10.73
C SER A 178 -14.65 2.71 11.97
N CYS A 179 -13.83 2.11 12.83
CA CYS A 179 -13.26 2.80 14.00
C CYS A 179 -12.18 3.80 13.58
N ASN A 180 -11.36 3.41 12.59
CA ASN A 180 -10.36 4.30 12.00
C ASN A 180 -11.02 5.50 11.29
N GLN A 181 -12.12 5.28 10.57
CA GLN A 181 -12.92 6.37 10.01
C GLN A 181 -13.47 7.30 11.11
N ALA A 182 -13.96 6.74 12.22
CA ALA A 182 -14.46 7.55 13.32
C ALA A 182 -13.39 8.45 13.96
N ASP A 183 -12.12 8.02 14.02
CA ASP A 183 -11.01 8.89 14.42
C ASP A 183 -10.83 10.08 13.44
N ARG A 184 -10.88 9.82 12.12
CA ARG A 184 -10.82 10.88 11.10
C ARG A 184 -11.98 11.86 11.25
N ASP A 185 -13.18 11.36 11.45
CA ASP A 185 -14.39 12.18 11.59
C ASP A 185 -14.37 12.99 12.88
N ALA A 186 -13.90 12.40 13.99
CA ALA A 186 -13.70 13.10 15.26
C ALA A 186 -12.70 14.26 15.14
N LYS A 187 -11.60 14.10 14.41
CA LYS A 187 -10.67 15.21 14.11
C LYS A 187 -11.35 16.33 13.32
N ALA A 188 -12.20 15.99 12.36
CA ALA A 188 -12.97 16.99 11.61
C ALA A 188 -13.96 17.74 12.50
N ILE A 189 -14.61 17.05 13.45
CA ILE A 189 -15.48 17.65 14.46
C ILE A 189 -14.70 18.64 15.33
N VAL A 190 -13.56 18.23 15.89
CA VAL A 190 -12.68 19.10 16.68
C VAL A 190 -12.27 20.35 15.87
N GLY A 191 -11.79 20.16 14.64
CA GLY A 191 -11.37 21.29 13.80
C GLY A 191 -12.50 22.26 13.51
N ARG A 192 -13.72 21.77 13.31
CA ARG A 192 -14.92 22.58 13.03
C ARG A 192 -15.44 23.29 14.28
N LEU A 193 -15.66 22.57 15.38
CA LEU A 193 -16.35 23.08 16.57
C LEU A 193 -15.41 23.89 17.48
N LEU A 194 -14.17 23.45 17.64
CA LEU A 194 -13.17 24.09 18.50
C LEU A 194 -12.22 25.02 17.72
N LYS A 195 -12.43 25.15 16.40
CA LYS A 195 -11.63 25.99 15.49
C LYS A 195 -10.12 25.66 15.57
N VAL A 196 -9.80 24.39 15.77
CA VAL A 196 -8.40 23.92 15.78
C VAL A 196 -7.92 23.77 14.33
N PRO A 197 -6.79 24.39 13.95
CA PRO A 197 -6.23 24.27 12.61
C PRO A 197 -5.94 22.82 12.22
N LYS A 198 -6.13 22.49 10.93
CA LYS A 198 -5.95 21.12 10.43
C LYS A 198 -4.52 20.60 10.57
N ASP A 199 -3.54 21.49 10.42
CA ASP A 199 -2.11 21.23 10.61
C ASP A 199 -1.77 20.90 12.07
N GLU A 200 -2.43 21.53 13.05
CA GLU A 200 -2.30 21.12 14.46
C GLU A 200 -2.85 19.69 14.70
N LEU A 201 -3.88 19.28 13.95
CA LEU A 201 -4.49 17.94 14.10
C LEU A 201 -3.83 16.86 13.23
N GLU A 202 -2.87 17.20 12.37
CA GLU A 202 -2.25 16.25 11.43
C GLU A 202 -1.56 15.09 12.17
N TYR A 203 -0.89 15.41 13.28
CA TYR A 203 -0.12 14.47 14.10
C TYR A 203 -0.86 14.02 15.37
N PHE A 204 -2.14 14.36 15.47
CA PHE A 204 -3.00 13.94 16.56
C PHE A 204 -3.71 12.64 16.20
N SER A 205 -3.99 11.77 17.18
CA SER A 205 -4.88 10.61 17.06
C SER A 205 -5.56 10.33 18.40
N PHE A 206 -6.82 9.91 18.36
CA PHE A 206 -7.50 9.42 19.55
C PHE A 206 -7.08 7.98 19.83
N SER A 207 -6.90 7.63 21.11
CA SER A 207 -6.65 6.22 21.47
C SER A 207 -7.91 5.36 21.27
N VAL A 208 -7.74 4.03 21.29
CA VAL A 208 -8.85 3.09 21.16
C VAL A 208 -9.95 3.31 22.21
N ASP A 209 -9.58 3.57 23.46
CA ASP A 209 -10.53 3.83 24.54
C ASP A 209 -11.24 5.18 24.38
N GLU A 210 -10.52 6.17 23.83
CA GLU A 210 -11.09 7.48 23.52
C GLU A 210 -12.12 7.36 22.40
N ILE A 211 -11.75 6.69 21.30
CA ILE A 211 -12.68 6.41 20.19
C ILE A 211 -13.91 5.67 20.73
N ARG A 212 -13.71 4.61 21.52
CA ARG A 212 -14.82 3.84 22.13
C ARG A 212 -15.78 4.73 22.92
N SER A 213 -15.27 5.73 23.63
CA SER A 213 -16.10 6.60 24.47
C SER A 213 -17.06 7.51 23.70
N PHE A 214 -16.72 7.89 22.45
CA PHE A 214 -17.51 8.81 21.66
C PHE A 214 -18.21 8.19 20.44
N ILE A 215 -17.87 6.97 20.01
CA ILE A 215 -18.58 6.34 18.89
C ILE A 215 -19.93 5.77 19.30
N ARG A 216 -20.84 5.69 18.33
CA ARG A 216 -22.06 4.86 18.41
C ARG A 216 -21.87 3.64 17.51
N PRO A 217 -21.57 2.45 18.08
CA PRO A 217 -21.44 1.22 17.30
C PRO A 217 -22.74 0.83 16.59
N ALA A 218 -22.66 0.49 15.31
CA ALA A 218 -23.82 0.09 14.51
C ALA A 218 -23.46 -1.07 13.57
N GLY A 219 -24.15 -2.19 13.74
CA GLY A 219 -23.98 -3.41 12.94
C GLY A 219 -23.94 -3.10 11.45
N ASN A 220 -22.91 -3.61 10.80
CA ASN A 220 -22.67 -3.53 9.36
C ASN A 220 -22.69 -2.12 8.72
N ARG A 221 -22.39 -1.09 9.53
CA ARG A 221 -22.34 0.31 9.12
C ARG A 221 -21.11 0.99 9.69
N HIS A 222 -20.80 2.18 9.15
CA HIS A 222 -19.79 3.05 9.74
C HIS A 222 -20.23 3.55 11.13
N HIS A 223 -19.24 3.75 11.98
CA HIS A 223 -19.44 4.35 13.28
C HIS A 223 -19.71 5.84 13.14
N VAL A 224 -20.66 6.34 13.91
CA VAL A 224 -20.96 7.77 13.97
C VAL A 224 -20.41 8.30 15.30
N PRO A 225 -19.44 9.23 15.28
CA PRO A 225 -19.01 9.93 16.49
C PRO A 225 -20.14 10.79 17.07
N ASP A 226 -20.15 10.91 18.38
CA ASP A 226 -20.97 11.85 19.13
C ASP A 226 -20.20 13.17 19.30
N ASP A 227 -20.65 14.23 18.62
CA ASP A 227 -19.97 15.53 18.57
C ASP A 227 -19.65 16.09 19.97
N GLU A 228 -20.60 16.00 20.90
CA GLU A 228 -20.43 16.53 22.27
C GLU A 228 -19.37 15.72 23.02
N LYS A 229 -19.39 14.40 22.92
CA LYS A 229 -18.40 13.54 23.57
C LYS A 229 -17.01 13.68 22.96
N VAL A 230 -16.91 13.87 21.65
CA VAL A 230 -15.62 14.15 20.98
C VAL A 230 -15.00 15.41 21.55
N VAL A 231 -15.78 16.49 21.65
CA VAL A 231 -15.33 17.76 22.22
C VAL A 231 -14.95 17.58 23.69
N ASP A 232 -15.78 16.87 24.46
CA ASP A 232 -15.53 16.61 25.88
C ASP A 232 -14.21 15.86 26.11
N VAL A 233 -13.95 14.80 25.34
CA VAL A 233 -12.69 14.03 25.41
C VAL A 233 -11.50 14.90 25.05
N PHE A 234 -11.63 15.76 24.03
CA PHE A 234 -10.55 16.61 23.56
C PHE A 234 -10.18 17.70 24.58
N GLU A 235 -11.17 18.39 25.13
CA GLU A 235 -10.97 19.49 26.08
C GLU A 235 -10.61 19.01 27.49
N LYS A 236 -11.33 18.03 28.06
CA LYS A 236 -11.07 17.56 29.44
C LYS A 236 -9.68 16.97 29.60
N LYS A 237 -9.16 16.31 28.57
CA LYS A 237 -7.81 15.75 28.57
C LYS A 237 -6.76 16.74 28.06
N ARG A 238 -7.13 18.00 27.82
CA ARG A 238 -6.24 19.09 27.38
C ARG A 238 -5.38 18.67 26.19
N LYS A 239 -6.01 18.01 25.21
CA LYS A 239 -5.32 17.29 24.14
C LYS A 239 -4.47 18.21 23.28
N ARG A 240 -4.93 19.45 23.07
CA ARG A 240 -4.20 20.45 22.29
C ARG A 240 -2.90 20.85 22.98
N GLU A 241 -2.94 21.15 24.28
CA GLU A 241 -1.75 21.55 25.04
C GLU A 241 -0.77 20.39 25.19
N VAL A 242 -1.27 19.18 25.45
CA VAL A 242 -0.43 17.98 25.52
C VAL A 242 0.26 17.72 24.18
N LEU A 243 -0.45 17.86 23.05
CA LEU A 243 0.14 17.71 21.73
C LEU A 243 1.24 18.74 21.46
N ARG A 244 1.01 20.02 21.80
CA ARG A 244 2.03 21.07 21.66
C ARG A 244 3.26 20.80 22.50
N PHE A 245 3.07 20.41 23.76
CA PHE A 245 4.16 20.03 24.64
C PHE A 245 4.98 18.86 24.09
N ARG A 246 4.31 17.82 23.55
CA ARG A 246 4.98 16.70 22.89
C ARG A 246 5.79 17.16 21.68
N ILE A 247 5.23 18.02 20.83
CA ILE A 247 5.92 18.60 19.67
C ILE A 247 7.20 19.33 20.09
N GLU A 248 7.08 20.24 21.07
CA GLU A 248 8.21 21.04 21.57
C GLU A 248 9.31 20.14 22.14
N THR A 249 8.92 19.12 22.92
CA THR A 249 9.87 18.19 23.53
C THR A 249 10.57 17.33 22.48
N VAL A 250 9.83 16.79 21.50
CA VAL A 250 10.42 16.02 20.41
C VAL A 250 11.36 16.88 19.58
N ASP A 251 11.01 18.12 19.26
CA ASP A 251 11.91 19.00 18.51
C ASP A 251 13.21 19.25 19.26
N GLN A 252 13.19 19.34 20.60
CA GLN A 252 14.41 19.43 21.40
C GLN A 252 15.24 18.13 21.32
N GLN A 253 14.60 16.97 21.48
CA GLN A 253 15.29 15.67 21.40
C GLN A 253 15.89 15.41 20.01
N VAL A 254 15.17 15.76 18.95
CA VAL A 254 15.67 15.65 17.57
C VAL A 254 16.84 16.60 17.35
N ARG A 255 16.80 17.83 17.85
CA ARG A 255 17.96 18.76 17.75
C ARG A 255 19.20 18.20 18.43
N LEU A 256 19.06 17.64 19.64
CA LEU A 256 20.16 16.99 20.35
C LEU A 256 20.70 15.79 19.56
N ALA A 257 19.80 14.96 19.01
CA ALA A 257 20.15 13.82 18.17
C ALA A 257 20.94 14.25 16.91
N VAL A 258 20.44 15.26 16.20
CA VAL A 258 21.03 15.78 14.96
C VAL A 258 22.42 16.40 15.19
N GLN A 259 22.60 17.05 16.34
CA GLN A 259 23.87 17.67 16.74
C GLN A 259 24.88 16.67 17.31
N ASP A 260 24.50 15.39 17.44
CA ASP A 260 25.33 14.37 18.09
C ASP A 260 25.64 14.71 19.57
N VAL A 261 24.75 15.49 20.20
CA VAL A 261 24.83 15.89 21.62
C VAL A 261 23.77 15.12 22.40
N HIS A 262 23.81 13.80 22.28
CA HIS A 262 22.91 12.90 22.98
C HIS A 262 23.70 11.92 23.86
N TRP A 263 23.09 11.50 24.97
CA TRP A 263 23.74 10.61 25.94
C TRP A 263 23.90 9.16 25.41
N ARG A 264 23.15 8.78 24.37
CA ARG A 264 23.19 7.42 23.82
C ARG A 264 24.55 7.16 23.18
N SER A 265 25.24 6.13 23.69
CA SER A 265 26.45 5.60 23.07
C SER A 265 26.06 4.58 22.00
N PRO A 266 26.81 4.47 20.89
CA PRO A 266 26.63 3.37 19.94
C PRO A 266 26.80 2.04 20.69
N GLU A 267 25.79 1.19 20.68
CA GLU A 267 25.91 -0.15 21.26
C GLU A 267 26.92 -0.94 20.41
N SER A 268 27.89 -1.60 21.06
CA SER A 268 28.90 -2.44 20.41
C SER A 268 28.36 -3.84 20.07
N HIS A 269 27.11 -4.10 20.41
CA HIS A 269 26.41 -5.35 20.20
C HIS A 269 25.01 -5.06 19.65
N PRO A 270 24.45 -5.92 18.78
CA PRO A 270 23.07 -5.79 18.34
C PRO A 270 22.15 -5.86 19.56
N SER A 271 21.17 -4.97 19.60
CA SER A 271 20.19 -4.98 20.68
C SER A 271 19.41 -6.31 20.65
N GLY A 272 18.79 -6.69 21.78
CA GLY A 272 17.90 -7.85 21.79
C GLY A 272 16.76 -7.74 20.76
N GLY A 273 16.37 -6.51 20.40
CA GLY A 273 15.43 -6.22 19.31
C GLY A 273 16.02 -6.48 17.93
N ASP A 274 17.27 -6.12 17.68
CA ASP A 274 17.95 -6.38 16.39
C ASP A 274 18.24 -7.87 16.19
N LEU A 275 18.56 -8.59 17.27
CA LEU A 275 18.67 -10.05 17.23
C LEU A 275 17.31 -10.68 16.92
N TYR A 276 16.23 -10.15 17.49
CA TYR A 276 14.87 -10.59 17.20
C TYR A 276 14.53 -10.28 15.74
N GLU A 277 14.63 -9.02 15.28
CA GLU A 277 14.32 -8.59 13.91
C GLU A 277 15.20 -9.26 12.85
N GLY A 278 16.51 -9.45 13.09
CA GLY A 278 17.37 -10.21 12.18
C GLY A 278 17.01 -11.70 12.15
N THR A 279 16.57 -12.28 13.28
CA THR A 279 15.99 -13.63 13.30
C THR A 279 14.66 -13.66 12.56
N TRP A 280 13.88 -12.57 12.57
CA TRP A 280 12.65 -12.43 11.79
C TRP A 280 12.91 -12.37 10.29
N ASP A 281 13.93 -11.67 9.84
CA ASP A 281 14.30 -11.61 8.42
C ASP A 281 14.74 -13.00 7.94
N VAL A 282 15.53 -13.72 8.73
CA VAL A 282 15.90 -15.12 8.44
C VAL A 282 14.67 -16.04 8.44
N LEU A 283 13.76 -15.88 9.41
CA LEU A 283 12.52 -16.64 9.45
C LEU A 283 11.62 -16.29 8.24
N HIS A 284 11.59 -15.04 7.81
CA HIS A 284 10.84 -14.56 6.63
C HIS A 284 11.45 -15.09 5.32
N GLU A 285 12.78 -15.09 5.17
CA GLU A 285 13.49 -15.73 4.05
C GLU A 285 13.24 -17.24 3.99
N LEU A 286 13.04 -17.88 5.14
CA LEU A 286 12.67 -19.29 5.27
C LEU A 286 11.16 -19.55 5.15
N GLY A 287 10.36 -18.52 4.81
CA GLY A 287 8.90 -18.63 4.64
C GLY A 287 8.11 -18.79 5.96
N MET A 288 8.76 -18.58 7.10
CA MET A 288 8.19 -18.74 8.43
C MET A 288 7.92 -17.37 9.07
N THR A 289 6.72 -16.83 8.94
CA THR A 289 6.32 -15.65 9.74
C THR A 289 5.55 -16.04 10.99
N PRO A 290 6.06 -15.79 12.22
CA PRO A 290 5.25 -15.91 13.43
C PRO A 290 4.00 -15.00 13.34
N GLY A 291 2.80 -15.60 13.25
CA GLY A 291 1.54 -14.86 13.18
C GLY A 291 1.16 -14.31 11.79
N GLY A 292 1.93 -14.61 10.75
CA GLY A 292 1.58 -14.29 9.36
C GLY A 292 1.11 -15.52 8.61
N ASN A 293 -0.16 -15.50 8.19
CA ASN A 293 -0.71 -16.40 7.17
C ASN A 293 -0.04 -16.15 5.80
N PHE A 294 1.14 -16.71 5.59
CA PHE A 294 1.73 -16.91 4.27
C PHE A 294 1.82 -18.42 4.11
N ASP A 295 0.83 -19.09 3.50
CA ASP A 295 0.66 -19.19 2.04
C ASP A 295 -0.71 -18.77 1.49
N LEU A 296 -1.71 -18.52 2.33
CA LEU A 296 -3.08 -18.28 1.85
C LEU A 296 -3.28 -16.93 1.13
N LEU A 297 -2.47 -15.92 1.45
CA LEU A 297 -2.52 -14.62 0.77
C LEU A 297 -1.80 -14.60 -0.57
N GLU A 298 -0.72 -15.37 -0.74
CA GLU A 298 -0.06 -15.48 -2.05
C GLU A 298 -0.90 -16.32 -3.02
N PHE A 299 -1.58 -17.36 -2.52
CA PHE A 299 -2.54 -18.12 -3.31
C PHE A 299 -3.90 -17.41 -3.52
N SER A 300 -4.40 -16.60 -2.57
CA SER A 300 -5.58 -15.74 -2.82
C SER A 300 -5.24 -14.46 -3.59
N ALA A 301 -3.96 -14.08 -3.68
CA ALA A 301 -3.47 -13.01 -4.55
C ALA A 301 -3.46 -13.38 -6.05
N THR A 302 -3.83 -14.60 -6.43
CA THR A 302 -4.09 -14.95 -7.84
C THR A 302 -5.35 -14.29 -8.42
N THR A 303 -6.09 -13.49 -7.64
CA THR A 303 -7.08 -12.55 -8.19
C THR A 303 -6.70 -11.08 -7.96
N ARG A 304 -5.41 -10.74 -8.09
CA ARG A 304 -4.96 -9.35 -8.33
C ARG A 304 -5.22 -8.90 -9.77
N THR A 305 -6.48 -8.95 -10.19
CA THR A 305 -7.02 -7.94 -11.09
C THR A 305 -8.40 -7.58 -10.56
N GLY A 306 -8.45 -6.52 -9.74
CA GLY A 306 -9.72 -5.92 -9.39
C GLY A 306 -10.55 -5.75 -10.67
N THR A 307 -11.77 -6.28 -10.64
CA THR A 307 -12.90 -6.01 -11.52
C THR A 307 -13.37 -4.55 -11.38
N MET A 308 -12.43 -3.63 -11.24
CA MET A 308 -12.59 -2.33 -11.85
C MET A 308 -12.62 -2.62 -13.36
N PRO A 309 -13.68 -2.21 -14.09
CA PRO A 309 -13.73 -2.38 -15.54
C PRO A 309 -12.38 -1.99 -16.13
N ALA A 310 -11.84 -2.78 -17.06
CA ALA A 310 -10.47 -2.59 -17.54
C ALA A 310 -10.23 -1.14 -18.02
N ASN A 311 -11.28 -0.46 -18.47
CA ASN A 311 -11.34 0.96 -18.85
C ASN A 311 -11.26 2.00 -17.71
N THR A 312 -11.09 1.61 -16.44
CA THR A 312 -11.08 2.55 -15.30
C THR A 312 -9.96 3.59 -15.37
N TRP A 313 -8.84 3.24 -16.01
CA TRP A 313 -7.73 4.16 -16.24
C TRP A 313 -8.15 5.39 -17.06
N ARG A 314 -9.23 5.28 -17.86
CA ARG A 314 -9.79 6.36 -18.68
C ARG A 314 -10.41 7.47 -17.82
N ARG A 315 -11.22 7.12 -16.81
CA ARG A 315 -11.95 8.08 -15.94
C ARG A 315 -11.04 9.01 -15.15
N ASN A 316 -9.85 8.54 -14.79
CA ASN A 316 -8.88 9.30 -14.00
C ASN A 316 -8.09 10.35 -14.83
N ARG A 317 -8.39 10.48 -16.13
CA ARG A 317 -7.68 11.40 -17.06
C ARG A 317 -8.34 12.77 -17.16
N ASP A 318 -9.65 12.85 -16.94
CA ASP A 318 -10.39 14.12 -17.02
C ASP A 318 -10.24 14.99 -15.75
N ARG A 319 -9.64 14.42 -14.69
CA ARG A 319 -9.41 15.14 -13.45
C ARG A 319 -8.37 16.24 -13.65
N ARG A 320 -8.81 17.51 -13.55
CA ARG A 320 -7.91 18.66 -13.57
C ARG A 320 -6.93 18.58 -12.39
N THR A 321 -5.64 18.60 -12.70
CA THR A 321 -4.58 18.83 -11.72
C THR A 321 -4.14 20.28 -11.79
N ALA A 322 -3.95 20.93 -10.64
CA ALA A 322 -3.35 22.26 -10.60
C ALA A 322 -1.91 22.19 -11.16
N ALA A 323 -1.54 23.13 -12.01
CA ALA A 323 -0.17 23.27 -12.46
C ALA A 323 0.71 23.83 -11.32
N PRO A 324 1.92 23.31 -11.11
CA PRO A 324 2.88 23.94 -10.22
C PRO A 324 3.34 25.27 -10.82
N SER A 325 3.73 26.23 -9.97
CA SER A 325 4.40 27.45 -10.42
C SER A 325 5.80 27.15 -10.95
N GLU A 326 6.34 28.03 -11.80
CA GLU A 326 7.71 27.86 -12.33
C GLU A 326 8.76 27.79 -11.22
N ALA A 327 8.60 28.58 -10.15
CA ALA A 327 9.46 28.53 -8.98
C ALA A 327 9.46 27.13 -8.32
N LYS A 328 8.27 26.52 -8.14
CA LYS A 328 8.15 25.16 -7.59
C LYS A 328 8.73 24.10 -8.52
N ILE A 329 8.63 24.29 -9.83
CA ILE A 329 9.26 23.38 -10.80
C ILE A 329 10.78 23.45 -10.67
N LYS A 330 11.35 24.66 -10.56
CA LYS A 330 12.79 24.86 -10.40
C LYS A 330 13.30 24.25 -9.09
N GLU A 331 12.61 24.49 -7.98
CA GLU A 331 12.90 23.90 -6.68
C GLU A 331 12.84 22.36 -6.72
N TYR A 332 11.79 21.81 -7.33
CA TYR A 332 11.60 20.36 -7.44
C TYR A 332 12.72 19.67 -8.23
N LEU A 333 13.19 20.29 -9.30
CA LEU A 333 14.30 19.79 -10.13
C LEU A 333 15.64 19.95 -9.42
N ALA A 334 15.89 21.08 -8.75
CA ALA A 334 17.10 21.30 -7.97
C ALA A 334 17.27 20.25 -6.85
N ALA A 335 16.17 19.79 -6.26
CA ALA A 335 16.17 18.74 -5.25
C ALA A 335 16.41 17.31 -5.80
N ARG A 336 16.53 17.13 -7.13
CA ARG A 336 16.68 15.82 -7.79
C ARG A 336 17.80 15.84 -8.82
N PRO A 337 19.07 15.87 -8.36
CA PRO A 337 20.22 15.97 -9.25
C PRO A 337 20.32 14.82 -10.25
N HIS A 338 19.86 13.61 -9.92
CA HIS A 338 19.81 12.46 -10.85
C HIS A 338 18.92 12.70 -12.09
N LEU A 339 17.97 13.65 -12.04
CA LEU A 339 17.19 14.04 -13.22
C LEU A 339 17.96 15.03 -14.12
N SER A 340 19.05 15.61 -13.62
CA SER A 340 19.95 16.46 -14.41
C SER A 340 20.72 15.63 -15.45
N ASP A 341 20.93 14.33 -15.18
CA ASP A 341 21.63 13.40 -16.07
C ASP A 341 20.84 13.13 -17.37
N LEU A 342 19.51 13.25 -17.33
CA LEU A 342 18.67 13.22 -18.52
C LEU A 342 18.93 14.43 -19.44
N GLY A 343 19.49 15.52 -18.88
CA GLY A 343 19.79 16.76 -19.57
C GLY A 343 18.58 17.69 -19.72
N ALA A 344 18.84 19.00 -19.81
CA ALA A 344 17.81 20.02 -20.05
C ALA A 344 17.08 19.85 -21.40
N THR A 345 17.66 19.05 -22.30
CA THR A 345 17.15 18.74 -23.63
C THR A 345 16.22 17.51 -23.64
N TRP A 346 16.12 16.76 -22.52
CA TRP A 346 15.27 15.59 -22.47
C TRP A 346 13.82 15.93 -22.79
N ARG A 347 13.25 15.12 -23.67
CA ARG A 347 11.84 15.13 -23.99
C ARG A 347 11.36 13.69 -23.96
N CYS A 348 10.17 13.50 -23.42
CA CYS A 348 9.54 12.19 -23.42
C CYS A 348 9.48 11.66 -24.86
N PRO A 349 10.13 10.53 -25.18
CA PRO A 349 10.16 10.01 -26.54
C PRO A 349 8.77 9.68 -27.05
N CYS A 350 7.80 9.40 -26.16
CA CYS A 350 6.41 9.21 -26.54
C CYS A 350 5.68 10.53 -26.83
N CYS A 351 5.51 11.43 -25.84
CA CYS A 351 4.64 12.61 -25.96
C CYS A 351 5.37 13.94 -26.23
N ASN A 352 6.69 13.92 -26.38
CA ASN A 352 7.57 15.07 -26.64
C ASN A 352 7.54 16.20 -25.58
N ARG A 353 6.91 15.96 -24.42
CA ARG A 353 6.92 16.91 -23.29
C ARG A 353 8.32 16.96 -22.67
N SER A 354 8.80 18.16 -22.40
CA SER A 354 10.02 18.38 -21.62
C SER A 354 9.86 17.90 -20.19
N LEU A 355 10.99 17.77 -19.49
CA LEU A 355 11.04 17.48 -18.05
C LEU A 355 10.15 18.45 -17.25
N SER A 356 10.28 19.76 -17.46
CA SER A 356 9.43 20.77 -16.81
C SER A 356 7.93 20.64 -17.12
N ALA A 357 7.58 20.11 -18.30
CA ALA A 357 6.20 19.98 -18.75
C ALA A 357 5.49 18.72 -18.22
N ILE A 358 6.20 17.73 -17.67
CA ILE A 358 5.59 16.52 -17.10
C ILE A 358 5.43 16.59 -15.56
N ILE A 359 6.01 17.60 -14.90
CA ILE A 359 5.82 17.83 -13.46
C ILE A 359 4.39 18.33 -13.22
N ARG A 360 3.65 17.66 -12.33
CA ARG A 360 2.28 18.08 -11.95
C ARG A 360 2.09 18.04 -10.45
N MET A 361 1.07 18.71 -9.93
CA MET A 361 0.72 18.60 -8.52
C MET A 361 -0.02 17.28 -8.24
N ASN A 362 0.34 16.60 -7.16
CA ASN A 362 -0.40 15.46 -6.63
C ASN A 362 -1.60 15.92 -5.77
N ASN A 363 -2.39 14.97 -5.25
CA ASN A 363 -3.54 15.28 -4.39
C ASN A 363 -3.15 15.98 -3.07
N LYS A 364 -1.89 15.86 -2.64
CA LYS A 364 -1.31 16.55 -1.48
C LYS A 364 -0.71 17.93 -1.84
N ARG A 365 -0.96 18.43 -3.06
CA ARG A 365 -0.40 19.70 -3.58
C ARG A 365 1.14 19.76 -3.56
N GLN A 366 1.79 18.62 -3.70
CA GLN A 366 3.23 18.53 -3.89
C GLN A 366 3.53 18.26 -5.37
N PRO A 367 4.59 18.85 -5.95
CA PRO A 367 5.00 18.51 -7.30
C PRO A 367 5.41 17.04 -7.37
N THR A 368 5.08 16.37 -8.47
CA THR A 368 5.40 14.97 -8.71
C THR A 368 5.71 14.76 -10.18
N MET A 369 6.65 13.87 -10.43
CA MET A 369 7.07 13.37 -11.73
C MET A 369 7.59 11.96 -11.52
N LEU A 370 7.39 11.11 -12.51
CA LEU A 370 8.12 9.86 -12.65
C LEU A 370 8.40 9.63 -14.13
N ILE A 371 9.55 9.04 -14.42
CA ILE A 371 9.93 8.52 -15.72
C ILE A 371 10.11 7.02 -15.53
N GLY A 372 9.62 6.22 -16.47
CA GLY A 372 9.67 4.78 -16.37
C GLY A 372 9.83 4.11 -17.72
N PRO A 373 10.40 2.90 -17.74
CA PRO A 373 10.70 2.20 -18.97
C PRO A 373 9.47 1.50 -19.58
N VAL A 374 9.45 1.45 -20.92
CA VAL A 374 8.53 0.66 -21.75
C VAL A 374 9.30 -0.01 -22.89
N GLY A 375 8.83 -1.17 -23.36
CA GLY A 375 9.49 -1.96 -24.41
C GLY A 375 10.40 -3.06 -23.86
N HIS A 376 10.87 -3.92 -24.77
CA HIS A 376 11.70 -5.09 -24.49
C HIS A 376 13.11 -4.96 -25.07
N GLY A 377 14.10 -5.54 -24.38
CA GLY A 377 15.49 -5.61 -24.84
C GLY A 377 16.08 -4.24 -25.17
N ASP A 378 16.70 -4.16 -26.35
CA ASP A 378 17.41 -2.96 -26.83
C ASP A 378 16.47 -1.81 -27.25
N ASP A 379 15.16 -2.08 -27.42
CA ASP A 379 14.14 -1.07 -27.78
C ASP A 379 13.53 -0.38 -26.54
N ARG A 380 14.08 -0.62 -25.36
CA ARG A 380 13.58 -0.07 -24.09
C ARG A 380 13.78 1.45 -24.06
N ILE A 381 12.67 2.19 -24.01
CA ILE A 381 12.69 3.66 -23.92
C ILE A 381 12.12 4.14 -22.59
N GLU A 382 12.66 5.25 -22.10
CA GLU A 382 12.17 5.91 -20.89
C GLU A 382 11.08 6.93 -21.23
N VAL A 383 9.85 6.71 -20.75
CA VAL A 383 8.71 7.59 -21.00
C VAL A 383 8.21 8.24 -19.72
N CYS A 384 7.54 9.38 -19.83
CA CYS A 384 6.92 10.01 -18.67
C CYS A 384 5.79 9.14 -18.09
N MET A 385 5.55 9.29 -16.79
CA MET A 385 4.51 8.56 -16.04
C MET A 385 3.15 8.61 -16.71
N ASP A 386 2.75 9.76 -17.26
CA ASP A 386 1.42 9.87 -17.83
C ASP A 386 1.29 9.02 -19.11
N CYS A 387 2.36 8.87 -19.92
CA CYS A 387 2.41 7.95 -21.07
C CYS A 387 2.41 6.51 -20.59
N LEU A 388 3.25 6.19 -19.59
CA LEU A 388 3.34 4.85 -19.00
C LEU A 388 1.99 4.37 -18.45
N ASP A 389 1.24 5.26 -17.78
CA ASP A 389 -0.09 4.97 -17.26
C ASP A 389 -1.10 4.70 -18.40
N VAL A 390 -0.94 5.29 -19.59
CA VAL A 390 -1.81 4.98 -20.76
C VAL A 390 -1.41 3.65 -21.36
N TRP A 391 -0.10 3.42 -21.51
CA TRP A 391 0.47 2.16 -21.98
C TRP A 391 -0.06 0.96 -21.19
N ARG A 392 0.01 1.05 -19.85
CA ARG A 392 -0.54 0.03 -18.92
C ARG A 392 -2.05 -0.13 -19.05
N GLY A 393 -2.76 0.98 -19.26
CA GLY A 393 -4.21 0.98 -19.43
C GLY A 393 -4.65 0.24 -20.70
N LEU A 394 -4.03 0.56 -21.83
CA LEU A 394 -4.27 -0.08 -23.12
C LEU A 394 -3.96 -1.57 -23.08
N ALA A 395 -2.79 -1.96 -22.55
CA ALA A 395 -2.40 -3.37 -22.44
C ALA A 395 -3.41 -4.17 -21.61
N LYS A 396 -3.77 -3.64 -20.43
CA LYS A 396 -4.76 -4.24 -19.54
C LYS A 396 -6.13 -4.37 -20.20
N GLU A 397 -6.55 -3.37 -20.97
CA GLU A 397 -7.87 -3.36 -21.61
C GLU A 397 -7.95 -4.25 -22.86
N ALA A 398 -6.84 -4.39 -23.59
CA ALA A 398 -6.71 -5.33 -24.70
C ALA A 398 -6.44 -6.77 -24.25
N GLY A 399 -6.12 -7.00 -22.96
CA GLY A 399 -5.82 -8.34 -22.44
C GLY A 399 -4.47 -8.88 -22.92
N VAL A 400 -3.49 -8.01 -23.13
CA VAL A 400 -2.17 -8.35 -23.67
C VAL A 400 -1.05 -7.90 -22.74
N GLU A 401 0.15 -8.45 -22.94
CA GLU A 401 1.34 -7.98 -22.26
C GLU A 401 1.68 -6.53 -22.64
N ARG A 402 2.35 -5.82 -21.72
CA ARG A 402 2.66 -4.39 -21.92
C ARG A 402 3.49 -4.12 -23.16
N ASP A 403 4.34 -5.06 -23.56
CA ASP A 403 5.26 -4.91 -24.68
C ASP A 403 4.57 -5.10 -26.04
N GLU A 404 3.32 -5.59 -26.04
CA GLU A 404 2.47 -5.60 -27.25
C GLU A 404 1.89 -4.22 -27.58
N VAL A 405 1.91 -3.27 -26.64
CA VAL A 405 1.50 -1.88 -26.89
C VAL A 405 2.71 -1.10 -27.39
N THR A 406 2.50 -0.26 -28.40
CA THR A 406 3.53 0.55 -29.05
C THR A 406 3.36 2.03 -28.73
N ARG A 407 4.41 2.82 -29.04
CA ARG A 407 4.38 4.28 -28.97
C ARG A 407 3.23 4.86 -29.81
N SER A 408 2.99 4.31 -30.99
CA SER A 408 1.95 4.78 -31.91
C SER A 408 0.55 4.60 -31.31
N ASP A 409 0.31 3.47 -30.63
CA ASP A 409 -0.99 3.21 -30.00
C ASP A 409 -1.27 4.22 -28.87
N VAL A 410 -0.24 4.56 -28.07
CA VAL A 410 -0.38 5.59 -27.04
C VAL A 410 -0.67 6.96 -27.65
N LEU A 411 0.05 7.35 -28.72
CA LEU A 411 -0.15 8.63 -29.41
C LEU A 411 -1.51 8.75 -30.10
N ALA A 412 -2.08 7.63 -30.54
CA ALA A 412 -3.40 7.55 -31.13
C ALA A 412 -4.50 7.92 -30.13
N VAL A 413 -4.31 7.64 -28.83
CA VAL A 413 -5.38 7.83 -27.82
C VAL A 413 -5.21 9.09 -26.96
N ILE A 414 -4.03 9.72 -26.93
CA ILE A 414 -3.76 10.86 -26.04
C ILE A 414 -3.72 12.21 -26.72
N VAL A 415 -4.05 13.24 -25.92
CA VAL A 415 -3.66 14.63 -26.13
C VAL A 415 -2.70 15.04 -25.01
N PRO A 416 -1.42 15.35 -25.32
CA PRO A 416 -0.47 15.87 -24.34
C PRO A 416 -0.92 17.19 -23.71
N VAL A 417 -0.96 17.24 -22.37
CA VAL A 417 -1.26 18.46 -21.63
C VAL A 417 -0.07 18.82 -20.75
N ARG A 418 0.36 20.08 -20.79
CA ARG A 418 1.46 20.58 -19.97
C ARG A 418 1.05 20.57 -18.50
N ASN A 419 1.94 20.10 -17.62
CA ASN A 419 1.78 20.07 -16.17
C ASN A 419 0.49 19.36 -15.67
N SER A 420 -0.03 18.44 -16.48
CA SER A 420 -1.21 17.65 -16.15
C SER A 420 -1.12 16.25 -16.77
N ARG A 421 -2.05 15.38 -16.39
CA ARG A 421 -2.20 14.08 -17.04
C ARG A 421 -2.56 14.29 -18.51
N HIS A 422 -2.17 13.32 -19.35
CA HIS A 422 -2.71 13.24 -20.71
C HIS A 422 -4.23 13.21 -20.68
N LYS A 423 -4.87 13.96 -21.58
CA LYS A 423 -6.30 13.78 -21.86
C LYS A 423 -6.45 12.68 -22.88
N LEU A 424 -7.59 12.00 -22.85
CA LEU A 424 -7.99 11.14 -23.97
C LEU A 424 -8.45 12.02 -25.12
N ARG A 425 -8.17 11.58 -26.36
CA ARG A 425 -8.78 12.19 -27.55
C ARG A 425 -10.29 12.01 -27.54
N SER A 426 -10.71 10.77 -27.30
CA SER A 426 -12.10 10.38 -27.02
C SER A 426 -12.09 8.98 -26.41
N HIS A 427 -13.20 8.58 -25.79
CA HIS A 427 -13.39 7.18 -25.37
C HIS A 427 -13.41 6.23 -26.57
N VAL A 428 -14.03 6.66 -27.68
CA VAL A 428 -14.13 5.92 -28.94
C VAL A 428 -12.74 5.62 -29.53
N ALA A 429 -11.85 6.61 -29.59
CA ALA A 429 -10.48 6.41 -30.07
C ALA A 429 -9.71 5.39 -29.21
N ALA A 430 -9.98 5.36 -27.90
CA ALA A 430 -9.40 4.35 -27.02
C ALA A 430 -10.01 2.95 -27.26
N ASP A 431 -11.31 2.85 -27.54
CA ASP A 431 -11.97 1.58 -27.90
C ASP A 431 -11.43 0.99 -29.21
N GLU A 432 -11.35 1.83 -30.25
CA GLU A 432 -10.78 1.46 -31.55
C GLU A 432 -9.34 0.98 -31.40
N GLN A 433 -8.52 1.70 -30.63
CA GLN A 433 -7.12 1.35 -30.45
C GLN A 433 -6.93 0.06 -29.63
N VAL A 434 -7.78 -0.19 -28.62
CA VAL A 434 -7.78 -1.45 -27.87
C VAL A 434 -8.07 -2.63 -28.81
N ALA A 435 -9.04 -2.49 -29.72
CA ALA A 435 -9.36 -3.51 -30.71
C ALA A 435 -8.18 -3.77 -31.67
N VAL A 436 -7.49 -2.71 -32.12
CA VAL A 436 -6.28 -2.83 -32.96
C VAL A 436 -5.16 -3.58 -32.24
N ILE A 437 -4.91 -3.28 -30.96
CA ILE A 437 -3.90 -3.96 -30.15
C ILE A 437 -4.24 -5.44 -29.99
N ALA A 438 -5.48 -5.77 -29.62
CA ALA A 438 -5.94 -7.13 -29.44
C ALA A 438 -5.83 -7.95 -30.75
N ALA A 439 -6.23 -7.37 -31.88
CA ALA A 439 -6.11 -8.01 -33.19
C ALA A 439 -4.66 -8.25 -33.59
N ARG A 440 -3.77 -7.27 -33.36
CA ARG A 440 -2.32 -7.42 -33.64
C ARG A 440 -1.69 -8.54 -32.80
N ALA A 441 -2.06 -8.64 -31.54
CA ALA A 441 -1.56 -9.70 -30.65
C ALA A 441 -2.06 -11.09 -31.06
N ALA A 442 -3.33 -11.22 -31.48
CA ALA A 442 -3.90 -12.48 -31.96
C ALA A 442 -3.19 -13.02 -33.22
N ILE A 443 -2.83 -12.14 -34.15
CA ILE A 443 -2.07 -12.53 -35.36
C ILE A 443 -0.69 -13.07 -34.99
N ARG A 444 0.00 -12.44 -34.04
CA ARG A 444 1.32 -12.91 -33.57
C ARG A 444 1.24 -14.26 -32.86
N SER A 445 0.18 -14.51 -32.08
CA SER A 445 0.01 -15.81 -31.44
C SER A 445 -0.29 -16.91 -32.47
N GLU A 446 -1.01 -16.61 -33.56
CA GLU A 446 -1.21 -17.57 -34.66
C GLU A 446 0.09 -17.85 -35.44
N GLU A 447 0.96 -16.86 -35.62
CA GLU A 447 2.29 -17.05 -36.25
C GLU A 447 3.25 -17.86 -35.37
N ALA A 448 3.21 -17.67 -34.04
CA ALA A 448 4.04 -18.41 -33.07
C ALA A 448 3.61 -19.87 -32.88
N VAL A 449 2.36 -20.23 -33.20
CA VAL A 449 1.79 -21.58 -33.05
C VAL A 449 1.99 -22.46 -34.29
N ARG A 450 2.62 -21.97 -35.37
CA ARG A 450 3.10 -22.87 -36.43
C ARG A 450 4.26 -23.70 -35.85
N PRO A 451 4.12 -25.03 -35.68
CA PRO A 451 5.18 -25.83 -35.12
C PRO A 451 6.35 -25.77 -36.09
N SER A 452 7.47 -25.17 -35.66
CA SER A 452 8.76 -25.58 -36.21
C SER A 452 8.94 -27.05 -35.83
N GLU A 453 9.26 -27.87 -36.84
CA GLU A 453 9.43 -29.30 -36.68
C GLU A 453 10.43 -29.59 -35.55
N GLY A 454 9.92 -30.22 -34.48
CA GLY A 454 10.59 -31.19 -33.63
C GLY A 454 11.74 -30.70 -32.75
N PHE A 455 11.48 -30.56 -31.45
CA PHE A 455 12.42 -31.00 -30.41
C PHE A 455 11.67 -31.55 -29.18
N TYR A 456 12.14 -32.68 -28.66
CA TYR A 456 11.70 -33.29 -27.41
C TYR A 456 12.56 -32.78 -26.25
N VAL A 457 11.95 -32.55 -25.08
CA VAL A 457 12.66 -32.39 -23.80
C VAL A 457 12.81 -33.77 -23.16
N VAL A 458 14.05 -34.17 -22.88
CA VAL A 458 14.37 -35.36 -22.09
C VAL A 458 14.31 -34.97 -20.61
N ILE A 459 13.60 -35.77 -19.82
CA ILE A 459 13.45 -35.64 -18.36
C ILE A 459 14.78 -35.97 -17.66
#